data_AF-A0A2M7R048-F1
#
_entry.id   AF-A0A2M7R048-F1
#
_cell.length_a   1.000
_cell.length_b   1.000
_cell.length_c   1.000
_cell.angle_alpha   90.00
_cell.angle_beta   90.00
_cell.angle_gamma   90.00
#
_symmetry.space_group_name_H-M   'P 1'
#
loop_
_entity.id
_entity.type
_entity.pdbx_description
1 polymer ?
#
loop_
_entity_poly.entity_id
_entity_poly.type
_entity_poly.pdbx_seq_one_letter_code
_entity_poly.pdbx_strand_id
1 'polypeptide(L)'
;MRYYGCKSKLLDFLSEGVAKTGINSGAIFCDLFSGTTTVARYFKQKGYTVYANDFLEFSYSLARTYIKNNDYPLFEGLHGIVTGVNGSIDNIKRVIEYINNLKPLKGFIYENYCPAGTKNLDSPRMYFTNDNGMKIDAIRTKIQEWKDSKLITEDEFYILLTSLIEAIPYVANISGNYAAYLKHWDPRALKSIKL
;
A
#
# COMPACT_ATOMS: atom_id res chain seq x y z
N MET A 1 3.60 -4.61 -7.04
CA MET A 1 4.37 -5.09 -5.86
C MET A 1 5.03 -6.45 -6.13
N ARG A 2 6.19 -6.76 -5.51
CA ARG A 2 6.73 -8.14 -5.48
C ARG A 2 5.92 -8.97 -4.48
N TYR A 3 5.35 -10.09 -4.93
CA TYR A 3 4.55 -10.98 -4.10
C TYR A 3 4.65 -12.40 -4.65
N TYR A 4 4.83 -13.38 -3.76
CA TYR A 4 4.96 -14.78 -4.16
C TYR A 4 3.69 -15.28 -4.84
N GLY A 5 3.86 -15.98 -5.95
CA GLY A 5 2.73 -16.52 -6.70
C GLY A 5 1.85 -15.46 -7.38
N CYS A 6 2.30 -14.20 -7.50
CA CYS A 6 1.57 -13.18 -8.25
C CYS A 6 1.32 -13.63 -9.69
N LYS A 7 0.06 -13.54 -10.13
CA LYS A 7 -0.43 -14.08 -11.40
C LYS A 7 -0.43 -13.07 -12.55
N SER A 8 0.33 -11.97 -12.43
CA SER A 8 0.39 -10.93 -13.48
C SER A 8 0.74 -11.47 -14.87
N LYS A 9 1.64 -12.47 -14.94
CA LYS A 9 2.05 -13.12 -16.21
C LYS A 9 1.03 -14.14 -16.75
N LEU A 10 -0.03 -14.44 -15.99
CA LEU A 10 -1.04 -15.45 -16.33
C LEU A 10 -2.42 -14.82 -16.57
N LEU A 11 -2.53 -13.49 -16.58
CA LEU A 11 -3.81 -12.80 -16.72
C LEU A 11 -4.53 -13.16 -18.03
N ASP A 12 -3.80 -13.22 -19.15
CA ASP A 12 -4.39 -13.57 -20.45
C ASP A 12 -4.88 -15.02 -20.46
N PHE A 13 -4.06 -15.95 -19.99
CA PHE A 13 -4.43 -17.36 -19.84
C PHE A 13 -5.70 -17.54 -18.99
N LEU A 14 -5.78 -16.83 -17.84
CA LEU A 14 -6.96 -16.85 -16.98
C LEU A 14 -8.18 -16.24 -17.69
N SER A 15 -7.99 -15.13 -18.41
CA SER A 15 -9.06 -14.48 -19.18
C SER A 15 -9.65 -15.40 -20.24
N GLU A 16 -8.79 -16.11 -20.97
CA GLU A 16 -9.21 -17.06 -22.00
C GLU A 16 -9.96 -18.25 -21.39
N GLY A 17 -9.47 -18.76 -20.25
CA GLY A 17 -10.15 -19.82 -19.52
C GLY A 17 -11.56 -19.42 -19.08
N VAL A 18 -11.71 -18.22 -18.51
CA VAL A 18 -13.02 -17.69 -18.10
C VAL A 18 -13.93 -17.46 -19.31
N ALA A 19 -13.42 -16.87 -20.40
CA ALA A 19 -14.23 -16.60 -21.59
C ALA A 19 -14.82 -17.89 -22.21
N LYS A 20 -14.08 -19.01 -22.16
CA LYS A 20 -14.55 -20.32 -22.63
C LYS A 20 -15.73 -20.89 -21.83
N THR A 21 -15.99 -20.39 -20.62
CA THR A 21 -17.16 -20.80 -19.83
C THR A 21 -18.47 -20.17 -20.34
N GLY A 22 -18.39 -19.13 -21.17
CA GLY A 22 -19.55 -18.34 -21.60
C GLY A 22 -20.09 -17.39 -20.52
N ILE A 23 -19.54 -17.41 -19.31
CA ILE A 23 -19.92 -16.54 -18.19
C ILE A 23 -19.15 -15.21 -18.32
N ASN A 24 -19.76 -14.28 -19.06
CA ASN A 24 -19.16 -12.99 -19.43
C ASN A 24 -19.96 -11.81 -18.85
N SER A 25 -19.37 -10.61 -18.89
CA SER A 25 -19.93 -9.27 -18.61
C SER A 25 -21.10 -9.18 -17.61
N GLY A 26 -20.86 -8.60 -16.43
CA GLY A 26 -21.85 -8.48 -15.35
C GLY A 26 -21.91 -9.72 -14.43
N ALA A 27 -21.19 -10.79 -14.78
CA ALA A 27 -21.00 -11.94 -13.91
C ALA A 27 -20.16 -11.59 -12.67
N ILE A 28 -20.32 -12.41 -11.64
CA ILE A 28 -19.57 -12.32 -10.39
C ILE A 28 -18.25 -13.08 -10.53
N PHE A 29 -17.12 -12.41 -10.29
CA PHE A 29 -15.81 -13.02 -10.17
C PHE A 29 -15.37 -13.03 -8.70
N CYS A 30 -15.26 -14.22 -8.10
CA CYS A 30 -14.78 -14.39 -6.74
C CYS A 30 -13.28 -14.74 -6.72
N ASP A 31 -12.44 -13.79 -6.32
CA ASP A 31 -11.01 -13.99 -6.08
C ASP A 31 -10.77 -14.31 -4.59
N LEU A 32 -10.83 -15.60 -4.25
CA LEU A 32 -10.79 -16.06 -2.84
C LEU A 32 -9.42 -15.91 -2.16
N PHE A 33 -8.35 -15.75 -2.94
CA PHE A 33 -6.95 -15.64 -2.48
C PHE A 33 -6.27 -14.49 -3.22
N SER A 34 -6.87 -13.31 -3.06
CA SER A 34 -6.61 -12.17 -3.94
C SER A 34 -5.20 -11.61 -3.81
N GLY A 35 -4.53 -11.75 -2.66
CA GLY A 35 -3.17 -11.28 -2.41
C GLY A 35 -2.99 -9.82 -2.86
N THR A 36 -2.22 -9.63 -3.94
CA THR A 36 -1.97 -8.28 -4.53
C THR A 36 -3.15 -7.67 -5.29
N THR A 37 -4.29 -8.35 -5.32
CA THR A 37 -5.50 -8.04 -6.12
C THR A 37 -5.27 -7.95 -7.63
N THR A 38 -4.12 -8.44 -8.15
CA THR A 38 -3.79 -8.34 -9.57
C THR A 38 -4.83 -9.03 -10.48
N VAL A 39 -5.34 -10.21 -10.09
CA VAL A 39 -6.37 -10.93 -10.84
C VAL A 39 -7.73 -10.25 -10.68
N ALA A 40 -8.16 -10.00 -9.44
CA ALA A 40 -9.38 -9.24 -9.14
C ALA A 40 -9.48 -7.91 -9.92
N ARG A 41 -8.41 -7.11 -9.97
CA ARG A 41 -8.36 -5.83 -10.70
C ARG A 41 -8.55 -6.02 -12.20
N TYR A 42 -7.92 -7.04 -12.76
CA TYR A 42 -8.01 -7.36 -14.17
C TYR A 42 -9.45 -7.73 -14.59
N PHE A 43 -10.14 -8.54 -13.79
CA PHE A 43 -11.55 -8.88 -14.07
C PHE A 43 -12.51 -7.71 -13.78
N LYS A 44 -12.23 -6.86 -12.79
CA LYS A 44 -12.99 -5.61 -12.56
C LYS A 44 -12.92 -4.70 -13.79
N GLN A 45 -11.74 -4.53 -14.39
CA GLN A 45 -11.55 -3.75 -15.62
C GLN A 45 -12.30 -4.34 -16.84
N LYS A 46 -12.59 -5.65 -16.82
CA LYS A 46 -13.40 -6.32 -17.84
C LYS A 46 -14.92 -6.26 -17.58
N GLY A 47 -15.35 -5.51 -16.56
CA GLY A 47 -16.77 -5.30 -16.26
C GLY A 47 -17.41 -6.41 -15.41
N TYR A 48 -16.61 -7.20 -14.69
CA TYR A 48 -17.13 -8.14 -13.70
C TYR A 48 -17.43 -7.43 -12.38
N THR A 49 -18.45 -7.90 -11.67
CA THR A 49 -18.60 -7.62 -10.24
C THR A 49 -17.61 -8.50 -9.49
N VAL A 50 -16.67 -7.90 -8.76
CA VAL A 50 -15.58 -8.65 -8.14
C VAL A 50 -15.72 -8.69 -6.64
N TYR A 51 -15.72 -9.90 -6.07
CA TYR A 51 -15.48 -10.10 -4.63
C TYR A 51 -14.06 -10.59 -4.45
N ALA A 52 -13.28 -9.85 -3.66
CA ALA A 52 -11.92 -10.22 -3.30
C ALA A 52 -11.88 -10.62 -1.82
N ASN A 53 -11.25 -11.75 -1.54
CA ASN A 53 -11.01 -12.25 -0.20
C ASN A 53 -9.52 -12.59 -0.04
N ASP A 54 -9.03 -12.44 1.19
CA ASP A 54 -7.71 -12.92 1.60
C ASP A 54 -7.65 -12.92 3.13
N PHE A 55 -6.75 -13.70 3.72
CA PHE A 55 -6.57 -13.74 5.17
C PHE A 55 -5.73 -12.58 5.70
N LEU A 56 -4.86 -11.99 4.88
CA LEU A 56 -3.91 -10.97 5.33
C LEU A 56 -4.51 -9.56 5.25
N GLU A 57 -4.36 -8.77 6.31
CA GLU A 57 -4.80 -7.36 6.38
C GLU A 57 -4.17 -6.49 5.29
N PHE A 58 -2.94 -6.81 4.88
CA PHE A 58 -2.29 -6.16 3.75
C PHE A 58 -3.08 -6.36 2.44
N SER A 59 -3.51 -7.59 2.17
CA SER A 59 -4.33 -7.92 0.99
C SER A 59 -5.71 -7.24 1.10
N TYR A 60 -6.27 -7.16 2.31
CA TYR A 60 -7.51 -6.41 2.56
C TYR A 60 -7.38 -4.92 2.20
N SER A 61 -6.27 -4.28 2.58
CA SER A 61 -6.00 -2.87 2.25
C SER A 61 -6.00 -2.63 0.73
N LEU A 62 -5.38 -3.55 -0.02
CA LEU A 62 -5.38 -3.51 -1.49
C LEU A 62 -6.77 -3.76 -2.08
N ALA A 63 -7.55 -4.68 -1.50
CA ALA A 63 -8.91 -4.97 -1.96
C ALA A 63 -9.86 -3.79 -1.71
N ARG A 64 -9.76 -3.15 -0.54
CA ARG A 64 -10.49 -1.90 -0.25
C ARG A 64 -10.16 -0.82 -1.27
N THR A 65 -8.88 -0.65 -1.56
CA THR A 65 -8.41 0.40 -2.48
C THR A 65 -8.79 0.16 -3.93
N TYR A 66 -8.54 -1.04 -4.46
CA TYR A 66 -8.68 -1.29 -5.90
C TYR A 66 -9.98 -1.97 -6.31
N ILE A 67 -10.59 -2.76 -5.41
CA ILE A 67 -11.78 -3.55 -5.72
C ILE A 67 -13.03 -2.87 -5.21
N LYS A 68 -13.07 -2.45 -3.94
CA LYS A 68 -14.24 -1.78 -3.36
C LYS A 68 -14.45 -0.37 -3.93
N ASN A 69 -13.42 0.47 -3.91
CA ASN A 69 -13.56 1.87 -4.32
C ASN A 69 -13.76 2.00 -5.85
N ASN A 70 -14.74 2.83 -6.23
CA ASN A 70 -15.03 3.18 -7.63
C ASN A 70 -14.93 4.69 -7.89
N ASP A 71 -14.74 5.49 -6.84
CA ASP A 71 -14.69 6.94 -6.89
C ASP A 71 -13.34 7.45 -6.35
N TYR A 72 -13.00 8.69 -6.72
CA TYR A 72 -11.82 9.37 -6.18
C TYR A 72 -12.07 9.83 -4.74
N PRO A 73 -11.08 9.71 -3.85
CA PRO A 73 -11.20 10.22 -2.48
C PRO A 73 -11.20 11.76 -2.48
N LEU A 74 -12.14 12.35 -1.74
CA LEU A 74 -12.30 13.80 -1.67
C LEU A 74 -11.59 14.43 -0.47
N PHE A 75 -11.28 13.66 0.57
CA PHE A 75 -10.57 14.08 1.78
C PHE A 75 -11.19 15.32 2.46
N GLU A 76 -12.51 15.44 2.46
CA GLU A 76 -13.21 16.65 2.94
C GLU A 76 -12.86 17.01 4.39
N GLY A 77 -12.69 16.02 5.26
CA GLY A 77 -12.34 16.24 6.66
C GLY A 77 -10.90 16.74 6.88
N LEU A 78 -10.08 16.84 5.84
CA LEU A 78 -8.75 17.47 5.88
C LEU A 78 -8.78 18.95 5.47
N HIS A 79 -9.96 19.52 5.19
CA HIS A 79 -10.10 20.95 4.93
C HIS A 79 -9.57 21.78 6.12
N GLY A 80 -8.76 22.80 5.84
CA GLY A 80 -8.09 23.61 6.87
C GLY A 80 -6.88 22.95 7.55
N ILE A 81 -6.66 21.64 7.35
CA ILE A 81 -5.49 20.89 7.88
C ILE A 81 -4.43 20.77 6.79
N VAL A 82 -4.84 20.36 5.58
CA VAL A 82 -3.97 20.25 4.41
C VAL A 82 -4.30 21.40 3.47
N THR A 83 -3.31 22.25 3.19
CA THR A 83 -3.49 23.43 2.34
C THR A 83 -4.02 23.06 0.95
N GLY A 84 -5.11 23.71 0.54
CA GLY A 84 -5.71 23.55 -0.79
C GLY A 84 -6.68 22.37 -0.91
N VAL A 85 -6.93 21.61 0.16
CA VAL A 85 -8.02 20.61 0.17
C VAL A 85 -9.36 21.30 0.15
N ASN A 86 -10.19 20.95 -0.85
CA ASN A 86 -11.46 21.63 -1.15
C ASN A 86 -12.56 20.69 -1.68
N GLY A 87 -12.49 19.39 -1.36
CA GLY A 87 -13.39 18.37 -1.89
C GLY A 87 -13.22 18.01 -3.38
N SER A 88 -12.16 18.44 -4.07
CA SER A 88 -11.89 18.03 -5.47
C SER A 88 -11.08 16.74 -5.60
N ILE A 89 -11.13 16.12 -6.79
CA ILE A 89 -10.34 14.92 -7.13
C ILE A 89 -8.82 15.12 -7.05
N ASP A 90 -8.34 16.37 -7.11
CA ASP A 90 -6.91 16.68 -7.00
C ASP A 90 -6.41 16.63 -5.55
N ASN A 91 -7.30 16.52 -4.56
CA ASN A 91 -6.93 16.49 -3.14
C ASN A 91 -5.98 15.34 -2.82
N ILE A 92 -6.09 14.20 -3.50
CA ILE A 92 -5.16 13.08 -3.32
C ILE A 92 -3.69 13.51 -3.50
N LYS A 93 -3.39 14.35 -4.51
CA LYS A 93 -2.03 14.84 -4.76
C LYS A 93 -1.56 15.73 -3.61
N ARG A 94 -2.43 16.60 -3.11
CA ARG A 94 -2.14 17.52 -1.99
C ARG A 94 -1.89 16.78 -0.69
N VAL A 95 -2.72 15.78 -0.41
CA VAL A 95 -2.60 14.93 0.77
C VAL A 95 -1.31 14.11 0.70
N ILE A 96 -1.00 13.50 -0.45
CA ILE A 96 0.27 12.79 -0.67
C ILE A 96 1.47 13.73 -0.49
N GLU A 97 1.42 14.95 -1.03
CA GLU A 97 2.50 15.94 -0.86
C GLU A 97 2.68 16.34 0.62
N TYR A 98 1.59 16.59 1.34
CA TYR A 98 1.63 16.88 2.77
C TYR A 98 2.28 15.73 3.56
N ILE A 99 1.83 14.49 3.32
CA ILE A 99 2.34 13.28 3.98
C ILE A 99 3.83 13.06 3.68
N ASN A 100 4.25 13.25 2.42
CA ASN A 100 5.64 13.11 1.99
C ASN A 100 6.59 14.11 2.67
N ASN A 101 6.07 15.24 3.18
CA ASN A 101 6.82 16.29 3.86
C ASN A 101 6.70 16.27 5.39
N LEU A 102 6.07 15.24 5.97
CA LEU A 102 6.00 15.08 7.42
C LEU A 102 7.40 15.02 8.05
N LYS A 103 7.53 15.62 9.24
CA LYS A 103 8.74 15.49 10.03
C LYS A 103 8.95 14.02 10.42
N PRO A 104 10.15 13.46 10.23
CA PRO A 104 10.45 12.08 10.62
C PRO A 104 10.19 11.83 12.11
N LEU A 105 9.66 10.65 12.44
CA LEU A 105 9.30 10.24 13.81
C LEU A 105 9.94 8.89 14.12
N LYS A 106 10.58 8.73 15.28
CA LYS A 106 11.00 7.40 15.73
C LYS A 106 9.79 6.64 16.25
N GLY A 107 9.46 5.52 15.63
CA GLY A 107 8.35 4.67 16.04
C GLY A 107 8.66 3.20 15.81
N PHE A 108 7.59 2.42 15.58
CA PHE A 108 7.69 0.97 15.48
C PHE A 108 8.69 0.49 14.42
N ILE A 109 8.72 1.11 13.23
CA ILE A 109 9.62 0.71 12.14
C ILE A 109 11.07 1.05 12.47
N TYR A 110 11.33 2.26 12.98
CA TYR A 110 12.66 2.67 13.42
C TYR A 110 13.20 1.73 14.51
N GLU A 111 12.42 1.47 15.55
CA GLU A 111 12.86 0.67 16.70
C GLU A 111 13.08 -0.81 16.35
N ASN A 112 12.36 -1.36 15.37
CA ASN A 112 12.37 -2.80 15.10
C ASN A 112 13.01 -3.21 13.77
N TYR A 113 13.24 -2.30 12.83
CA TYR A 113 13.67 -2.64 11.46
C TYR A 113 14.84 -1.79 10.94
N CYS A 114 15.35 -0.87 11.76
CA CYS A 114 16.48 0.00 11.40
C CYS A 114 17.72 -0.25 12.27
N PRO A 115 18.93 0.03 11.76
CA PRO A 115 20.17 -0.29 12.48
C PRO A 115 20.28 0.41 13.83
N ALA A 116 19.90 1.69 13.92
CA ALA A 116 20.06 2.44 15.17
C ALA A 116 19.06 2.02 16.25
N GLY A 117 17.82 1.67 15.88
CA GLY A 117 16.80 1.14 16.82
C GLY A 117 17.13 -0.27 17.31
N THR A 118 17.83 -1.05 16.49
CA THR A 118 18.17 -2.45 16.78
C THR A 118 19.64 -2.68 17.11
N LYS A 119 20.36 -1.63 17.50
CA LYS A 119 21.81 -1.65 17.80
C LYS A 119 22.23 -2.64 18.90
N ASN A 120 21.28 -3.05 19.75
CA ASN A 120 21.51 -3.97 20.86
C ASN A 120 21.46 -5.45 20.43
N LEU A 121 21.06 -5.74 19.18
CA LEU A 121 21.12 -7.10 18.62
C LEU A 121 22.52 -7.39 18.11
N ASP A 122 22.94 -8.66 18.16
CA ASP A 122 24.23 -9.12 17.60
C ASP A 122 24.41 -8.71 16.14
N SER A 123 23.31 -8.69 15.39
CA SER A 123 23.23 -8.19 14.02
C SER A 123 22.12 -7.15 13.92
N PRO A 124 22.44 -5.85 14.00
CA PRO A 124 21.48 -4.77 13.81
C PRO A 124 20.74 -4.93 12.47
N ARG A 125 19.42 -4.80 12.51
CA ARG A 125 18.56 -5.03 11.35
C ARG A 125 18.73 -3.91 10.34
N MET A 126 18.88 -4.28 9.08
CA MET A 126 19.09 -3.34 7.98
C MET A 126 17.95 -3.40 6.96
N TYR A 127 16.69 -3.55 7.38
CA TYR A 127 15.57 -3.58 6.42
C TYR A 127 15.32 -2.21 5.80
N PHE A 128 15.49 -1.14 6.60
CA PHE A 128 15.38 0.25 6.17
C PHE A 128 16.53 1.06 6.75
N THR A 129 16.89 2.16 6.06
CA THR A 129 17.72 3.19 6.66
C THR A 129 16.96 3.84 7.83
N ASN A 130 17.68 4.42 8.79
CA ASN A 130 17.06 5.13 9.92
C ASN A 130 16.07 6.21 9.43
N ASP A 131 16.46 6.97 8.42
CA ASP A 131 15.62 8.04 7.85
C ASP A 131 14.35 7.50 7.21
N ASN A 132 14.45 6.42 6.42
CA ASN A 132 13.27 5.80 5.81
C ASN A 132 12.36 5.17 6.86
N GLY A 133 12.91 4.50 7.87
CA GLY A 133 12.13 3.97 8.98
C GLY A 133 11.35 5.05 9.71
N MET A 134 12.00 6.17 10.02
CA MET A 134 11.35 7.31 10.68
C MET A 134 10.30 7.99 9.81
N LYS A 135 10.48 8.03 8.49
CA LYS A 135 9.47 8.53 7.56
C LYS A 135 8.26 7.59 7.48
N ILE A 136 8.48 6.28 7.36
CA ILE A 136 7.39 5.29 7.38
C ILE A 136 6.60 5.43 8.68
N ASP A 137 7.28 5.57 9.83
CA ASP A 137 6.65 5.79 11.13
C ASP A 137 5.82 7.08 11.20
N ALA A 138 6.34 8.20 10.67
CA ALA A 138 5.60 9.45 10.62
C ALA A 138 4.33 9.32 9.76
N ILE A 139 4.45 8.70 8.58
CA ILE A 139 3.33 8.51 7.65
C ILE A 139 2.27 7.60 8.28
N ARG A 140 2.65 6.39 8.72
CA ARG A 140 1.69 5.42 9.27
C ARG A 140 0.99 5.94 10.52
N THR A 141 1.68 6.71 11.34
CA THR A 141 1.12 7.31 12.55
C THR A 141 0.13 8.40 12.19
N LYS A 142 0.46 9.26 11.22
CA LYS A 142 -0.43 10.36 10.79
C LYS A 142 -1.71 9.85 10.14
N ILE A 143 -1.63 8.85 9.25
CA ILE A 143 -2.84 8.29 8.61
C ILE A 143 -3.75 7.60 9.64
N GLN A 144 -3.17 6.96 10.66
CA GLN A 144 -3.92 6.33 11.75
C GLN A 144 -4.59 7.39 12.63
N GLU A 145 -3.86 8.45 13.01
CA GLU A 145 -4.40 9.59 13.77
C GLU A 145 -5.59 10.24 13.06
N TRP A 146 -5.50 10.45 11.74
CA TRP A 146 -6.61 10.99 10.96
C TRP A 146 -7.82 10.06 10.94
N LYS A 147 -7.62 8.75 10.82
CA LYS A 147 -8.71 7.76 10.90
C LYS A 147 -9.37 7.77 12.28
N ASP A 148 -8.58 7.71 13.35
CA ASP A 148 -9.09 7.66 14.72
C ASP A 148 -9.81 8.96 15.11
N SER A 149 -9.34 10.09 14.59
CA SER A 149 -9.98 11.41 14.76
C SER A 149 -11.16 11.65 13.81
N LYS A 150 -11.53 10.66 12.98
CA LYS A 150 -12.61 10.74 11.97
C LYS A 150 -12.44 11.89 10.96
N LEU A 151 -11.20 12.30 10.68
CA LEU A 151 -10.86 13.32 9.68
C LEU A 151 -10.80 12.75 8.26
N ILE A 152 -10.61 11.44 8.14
CA ILE A 152 -10.71 10.69 6.88
C ILE A 152 -11.66 9.52 7.06
N THR A 153 -12.32 9.15 5.97
CA THR A 153 -13.13 7.94 5.91
C THR A 153 -12.25 6.68 5.97
N GLU A 154 -12.88 5.54 6.21
CA GLU A 154 -12.17 4.27 6.22
C GLU A 154 -11.59 3.92 4.84
N ASP A 155 -12.29 4.27 3.75
CA ASP A 155 -11.81 4.04 2.39
C ASP A 155 -10.62 4.96 2.03
N GLU A 156 -10.66 6.22 2.45
CA GLU A 156 -9.53 7.15 2.34
C GLU A 156 -8.30 6.68 3.12
N PHE A 157 -8.50 6.15 4.32
CA PHE A 157 -7.42 5.53 5.09
C PHE A 157 -6.77 4.37 4.32
N TYR A 158 -7.56 3.44 3.78
CA TYR A 158 -7.01 2.30 3.06
C TYR A 158 -6.33 2.69 1.75
N ILE A 159 -6.77 3.75 1.08
CA ILE A 159 -6.08 4.34 -0.09
C ILE A 159 -4.68 4.84 0.31
N LEU A 160 -4.57 5.60 1.40
CA LEU A 160 -3.29 6.13 1.87
C LEU A 160 -2.37 5.02 2.40
N LEU A 161 -2.93 4.06 3.15
CA LEU A 161 -2.18 2.90 3.65
C LEU A 161 -1.66 2.04 2.49
N THR A 162 -2.48 1.80 1.48
CA THR A 162 -2.07 1.07 0.26
C THR A 162 -0.95 1.78 -0.46
N SER A 163 -1.05 3.10 -0.62
CA SER A 163 -0.01 3.93 -1.25
C SER A 163 1.32 3.82 -0.48
N LEU A 164 1.29 3.86 0.85
CA LEU A 164 2.47 3.60 1.68
C LEU A 164 3.03 2.20 1.42
N ILE A 165 2.19 1.16 1.50
CA ILE A 165 2.65 -0.23 1.38
C ILE A 165 3.26 -0.49 0.00
N GLU A 166 2.71 0.07 -1.07
CA GLU A 166 3.28 -0.03 -2.42
C GLU A 166 4.62 0.71 -2.59
N ALA A 167 4.87 1.77 -1.81
CA ALA A 167 6.12 2.51 -1.82
C ALA A 167 7.26 1.78 -1.08
N ILE A 168 6.97 1.04 0.00
CA ILE A 168 7.97 0.39 0.87
C ILE A 168 9.00 -0.47 0.08
N PRO A 169 8.61 -1.35 -0.86
CA PRO A 169 9.57 -2.18 -1.59
C PRO A 169 10.63 -1.41 -2.39
N TYR A 170 10.39 -0.13 -2.69
CA TYR A 170 11.34 0.73 -3.41
C TYR A 170 12.38 1.38 -2.50
N VAL A 171 12.25 1.21 -1.18
CA VAL A 171 13.20 1.70 -0.16
C VAL A 171 13.63 0.61 0.83
N ALA A 172 13.20 -0.63 0.61
CA ALA A 172 13.56 -1.78 1.43
C ALA A 172 14.86 -2.44 0.95
N ASN A 173 15.73 -2.80 1.89
CA ASN A 173 17.00 -3.47 1.64
C ASN A 173 16.84 -5.00 1.66
N ILE A 174 16.07 -5.51 0.70
CA ILE A 174 15.67 -6.93 0.62
C ILE A 174 15.86 -7.50 -0.80
N SER A 175 16.01 -8.82 -0.90
CA SER A 175 16.11 -9.54 -2.18
C SER A 175 14.75 -9.80 -2.85
N GLY A 176 13.64 -9.54 -2.16
CA GLY A 176 12.29 -9.67 -2.73
C GLY A 176 11.20 -10.01 -1.72
N ASN A 177 11.56 -10.46 -0.52
CA ASN A 177 10.67 -10.69 0.61
C ASN A 177 11.33 -10.15 1.91
N TYR A 178 10.58 -10.14 3.02
CA TYR A 178 11.07 -9.61 4.30
C TYR A 178 11.57 -10.71 5.26
N ALA A 179 11.93 -11.89 4.76
CA ALA A 179 12.50 -12.95 5.61
C ALA A 179 13.95 -12.63 6.03
N ALA A 180 14.68 -11.87 5.20
CA ALA A 180 16.04 -11.42 5.49
C ALA A 180 16.34 -10.07 4.79
N TYR A 181 17.31 -9.34 5.32
CA TYR A 181 17.88 -8.13 4.73
C TYR A 181 19.25 -8.42 4.10
N LEU A 182 19.66 -7.56 3.16
CA LEU A 182 20.99 -7.65 2.54
C LEU A 182 22.07 -7.07 3.47
N LYS A 183 23.27 -7.66 3.46
CA LYS A 183 24.42 -7.20 4.26
C LYS A 183 24.94 -5.82 3.85
N HIS A 184 24.65 -5.41 2.61
CA HIS A 184 24.98 -4.11 2.05
C HIS A 184 23.70 -3.45 1.55
N TRP A 185 23.64 -2.12 1.60
CA TRP A 185 22.48 -1.38 1.12
C TRP A 185 22.25 -1.60 -0.37
N ASP A 186 21.08 -2.11 -0.73
CA ASP A 186 20.55 -1.98 -2.09
C ASP A 186 20.48 -0.48 -2.44
N PRO A 187 20.94 -0.04 -3.62
CA PRO A 187 20.87 1.36 -4.03
C PRO A 187 19.47 1.99 -3.92
N ARG A 188 18.42 1.18 -4.04
CA ARG A 188 17.02 1.62 -3.87
C ARG A 188 16.73 2.02 -2.43
N ALA A 189 17.29 1.32 -1.44
CA ALA A 189 17.09 1.59 -0.02
C ALA A 189 17.66 2.94 0.45
N LEU A 190 18.59 3.50 -0.31
CA LEU A 190 19.19 4.82 -0.05
C LEU A 190 18.33 5.98 -0.58
N LYS A 191 17.30 5.70 -1.39
CA LYS A 191 16.34 6.72 -1.80
C LYS A 191 15.43 7.05 -0.63
N SER A 192 15.02 8.32 -0.50
CA SER A 192 13.96 8.69 0.42
C SER A 192 12.64 8.09 -0.05
N ILE A 193 11.89 7.49 0.88
CA ILE A 193 10.51 7.07 0.61
C ILE A 193 9.67 8.29 0.20
N LYS A 194 8.81 8.06 -0.80
CA LYS A 194 7.71 8.93 -1.22
C LYS A 194 6.53 8.04 -1.62
N LEU A 195 5.32 8.39 -1.18
CA LEU A 195 4.08 7.83 -1.72
C LEU A 195 3.83 8.37 -3.12
#